data_AF-A0A936EBF7-F1
#
_entry.id   AF-A0A936EBF7-F1
#
_cell.length_a   1.000
_cell.length_b   1.000
_cell.length_c   1.000
_cell.angle_alpha   90.00
_cell.angle_beta   90.00
_cell.angle_gamma   90.00
#
_symmetry.space_group_name_H-M   'P 1'
#
loop_
_entity.id
_entity.type
_entity.pdbx_description
1 polymer ?
#
loop_
_entity_poly.entity_id
_entity_poly.type
_entity_poly.pdbx_seq_one_letter_code
_entity_poly.pdbx_strand_id
1 'polypeptide(L)'
;MALAETVWVLSRRLGYAAKDIASMLRGLLASDGLIIENADELGAMLGHGALPDADLADYLIAWANRQAGCRTTVTFDRRAVKVVTDMDLLT
;
A
#
# COMPACT_ATOMS: atom_id res chain seq x y z
N MET A 1 -1.86 3.02 -8.01
CA MET A 1 -0.70 2.16 -8.34
C MET A 1 0.67 2.80 -8.10
N ALA A 2 0.91 4.06 -8.51
CA ALA A 2 2.22 4.73 -8.34
C ALA A 2 2.74 4.76 -6.88
N LEU A 3 1.85 4.91 -5.89
CA LEU A 3 2.24 4.83 -4.48
C LEU A 3 2.72 3.43 -4.07
N ALA A 4 2.09 2.36 -4.59
CA ALA A 4 2.52 1.00 -4.30
C ALA A 4 3.93 0.73 -4.85
N GLU A 5 4.21 1.20 -6.07
CA GLU A 5 5.57 1.12 -6.65
C GLU A 5 6.58 1.96 -5.85
N THR A 6 6.19 3.15 -5.41
CA THR A 6 7.04 4.01 -4.58
C THR A 6 7.41 3.30 -3.27
N VAL A 7 6.42 2.71 -2.59
CA VAL A 7 6.64 1.90 -1.38
C VAL A 7 7.54 0.70 -1.67
N TRP A 8 7.33 0.01 -2.79
CA TRP A 8 8.15 -1.14 -3.18
C TRP A 8 9.61 -0.75 -3.42
N VAL A 9 9.87 0.38 -4.10
CA VAL A 9 11.22 0.90 -4.31
C VAL A 9 11.86 1.28 -2.97
N LEU A 10 11.16 2.06 -2.14
CA LEU A 10 11.68 2.50 -0.84
C LEU A 10 12.01 1.33 0.08
N SER A 11 11.15 0.32 0.14
CA SER A 11 11.35 -0.84 1.00
C SER A 11 12.37 -1.83 0.42
N ARG A 12 12.18 -2.31 -0.82
CA ARG A 12 12.96 -3.42 -1.38
C ARG A 12 14.25 -3.01 -2.07
N ARG A 13 14.32 -1.80 -2.63
CA ARG A 13 15.55 -1.31 -3.30
C ARG A 13 16.40 -0.43 -2.39
N LEU A 14 15.76 0.38 -1.55
CA LEU A 14 16.44 1.37 -0.72
C LEU A 14 16.51 1.00 0.77
N GLY A 15 15.79 -0.04 1.21
CA GLY A 15 15.91 -0.59 2.56
C GLY A 15 15.31 0.28 3.68
N TYR A 16 14.41 1.21 3.35
CA TYR A 16 13.73 2.02 4.35
C TYR A 16 12.76 1.16 5.18
N ALA A 17 12.68 1.44 6.48
CA ALA A 17 11.74 0.77 7.37
C ALA A 17 10.29 1.21 7.09
N ALA A 18 9.33 0.32 7.34
CA ALA A 18 7.91 0.58 7.08
C ALA A 18 7.40 1.86 7.77
N LYS A 19 7.85 2.12 9.00
CA LYS A 19 7.53 3.35 9.74
C LYS A 19 7.99 4.64 9.04
N ASP A 20 9.16 4.60 8.39
CA ASP A 20 9.76 5.77 7.74
C ASP A 20 9.04 6.04 6.41
N ILE A 21 8.74 4.96 5.68
CA ILE A 21 7.91 5.01 4.47
C ILE A 21 6.52 5.57 4.79
N ALA A 22 5.89 5.11 5.87
CA ALA A 22 4.59 5.60 6.31
C ALA A 22 4.60 7.10 6.63
N SER A 23 5.64 7.56 7.33
CA SER A 23 5.83 8.98 7.63
C SER A 23 5.96 9.81 6.36
N MET A 24 6.76 9.33 5.39
CA MET A 24 6.92 9.97 4.09
C MET A 24 5.59 10.04 3.33
N LEU A 25 4.82 8.95 3.28
CA LEU A 25 3.51 8.93 2.62
C LEU A 25 2.54 9.93 3.25
N ARG A 26 2.51 10.05 4.59
CA ARG A 26 1.68 11.08 5.26
C ARG A 26 2.10 12.49 4.85
N GLY A 27 3.40 12.74 4.70
CA GLY A 27 3.92 14.02 4.21
C GLY A 27 3.51 14.31 2.76
N LEU A 28 3.51 13.29 1.89
CA LEU A 28 3.04 13.43 0.50
C LEU A 28 1.54 13.73 0.45
N LEU A 29 0.74 13.05 1.27
CA LEU A 29 -0.71 13.26 1.35
C LEU A 29 -1.09 14.63 1.91
N ALA A 30 -0.27 15.20 2.80
CA ALA A 30 -0.46 16.54 3.34
C ALA A 30 0.11 17.65 2.45
N SER A 31 0.66 17.32 1.27
CA SER A 31 1.27 18.30 0.38
C SER A 31 0.23 18.97 -0.52
N ASP A 32 0.08 20.29 -0.39
CA ASP A 32 -0.81 21.09 -1.25
C ASP A 32 -0.40 21.09 -2.75
N GLY A 33 0.81 20.63 -3.07
CA GLY A 33 1.35 20.59 -4.43
C GLY A 33 1.08 19.28 -5.18
N LEU A 34 0.47 18.28 -4.54
CA LEU A 34 0.26 16.95 -5.11
C LEU A 34 -1.22 16.59 -5.09
N ILE A 35 -1.72 16.14 -6.23
CA ILE A 35 -3.03 15.49 -6.32
C ILE A 35 -2.77 13.99 -6.25
N ILE A 36 -3.21 13.38 -5.14
CA ILE A 36 -3.09 11.94 -4.91
C ILE A 36 -4.49 11.32 -4.96
N GLU A 37 -4.62 10.24 -5.72
CA GLU A 37 -5.83 9.44 -5.81
C GLU A 37 -6.23 8.93 -4.42
N ASN A 38 -7.50 9.18 -4.03
CA ASN A 38 -8.07 8.72 -2.76
C ASN A 38 -7.25 9.13 -1.52
N ALA A 39 -6.74 10.37 -1.52
CA ALA A 39 -5.84 10.87 -0.48
C ALA A 39 -6.44 10.81 0.94
N ASP A 40 -7.73 11.13 1.09
CA ASP A 40 -8.41 11.13 2.38
C ASP A 40 -8.52 9.71 2.96
N GLU A 41 -8.94 8.74 2.14
CA GLU A 41 -9.06 7.35 2.58
C GLU A 41 -7.68 6.72 2.88
N LEU A 42 -6.67 7.05 2.07
CA LEU A 42 -5.28 6.65 2.33
C LEU A 42 -4.75 7.27 3.62
N GLY A 43 -5.05 8.55 3.88
CA GLY A 43 -4.67 9.25 5.10
C GLY A 43 -5.29 8.60 6.33
N ALA A 44 -6.59 8.29 6.27
CA ALA A 44 -7.28 7.57 7.33
C ALA A 44 -6.65 6.19 7.59
N MET A 45 -6.39 5.43 6.53
CA MET A 45 -5.73 4.12 6.61
C MET A 45 -4.34 4.20 7.26
N LEU A 46 -3.50 5.15 6.84
CA LEU A 46 -2.16 5.36 7.42
C LEU A 46 -2.20 5.91 8.86
N GLY A 47 -3.32 6.47 9.29
CA GLY A 47 -3.53 7.02 10.64
C GLY A 47 -3.97 6.00 11.70
N HIS A 48 -4.65 4.92 11.30
CA HIS A 48 -5.35 4.02 12.23
C HIS A 48 -4.61 2.73 12.62
N GLY A 49 -3.42 2.45 12.08
CA GLY A 49 -2.80 1.13 12.27
C GLY A 49 -1.28 1.12 12.43
N ALA A 50 -0.81 0.13 13.18
CA ALA A 50 0.51 -0.43 12.95
C ALA A 50 0.49 -1.04 11.55
N LEU A 51 1.19 -0.40 10.61
CA LEU A 51 1.36 -0.97 9.29
C LEU A 51 2.06 -2.32 9.43
N PRO A 52 1.55 -3.40 8.81
CA PRO A 52 2.24 -4.67 8.82
C PRO A 52 3.69 -4.45 8.37
N ASP A 53 4.65 -4.91 9.18
CA ASP A 53 6.10 -4.69 8.95
C ASP A 53 6.61 -5.29 7.63
N ALA A 54 5.74 -5.94 6.85
CA ALA A 54 6.02 -6.25 5.47
C ALA A 54 4.76 -6.20 4.62
N ASP A 55 4.93 -5.59 3.45
CA ASP A 55 4.06 -5.58 2.29
C ASP A 55 2.91 -4.54 2.25
N LEU A 56 3.19 -3.32 2.73
CA LEU A 56 2.37 -2.12 2.45
C LEU A 56 2.09 -1.92 0.94
N ALA A 57 3.03 -2.29 0.07
CA ALA A 57 2.81 -2.24 -1.37
C ALA A 57 1.68 -3.20 -1.82
N ASP A 58 1.68 -4.44 -1.31
CA ASP A 58 0.64 -5.42 -1.62
C ASP A 58 -0.70 -5.00 -1.04
N TYR A 59 -0.71 -4.44 0.18
CA TYR A 59 -1.91 -3.84 0.75
C TYR A 59 -2.48 -2.73 -0.15
N LEU A 60 -1.64 -1.79 -0.60
CA LEU A 60 -2.07 -0.69 -1.48
C LEU A 60 -2.64 -1.20 -2.80
N ILE A 61 -2.10 -2.29 -3.34
CA ILE A 61 -2.63 -2.93 -4.56
C ILE A 61 -4.03 -3.52 -4.29
N ALA A 62 -4.19 -4.33 -3.23
CA ALA A 62 -5.47 -4.93 -2.89
C ALA A 62 -6.54 -3.87 -2.61
N TRP A 63 -6.17 -2.85 -1.84
CA TRP A 63 -7.05 -1.74 -1.50
C TRP A 63 -7.46 -0.95 -2.74
N ALA A 64 -6.53 -0.60 -3.63
CA ALA A 64 -6.85 0.14 -4.86
C ALA A 64 -7.80 -0.66 -5.77
N ASN A 65 -7.56 -1.97 -5.91
CA ASN A 65 -8.45 -2.85 -6.67
C ASN A 65 -9.85 -2.91 -6.05
N ARG A 66 -9.94 -2.96 -4.71
CA ARG A 66 -11.23 -2.92 -4.00
C ARG A 66 -11.98 -1.61 -4.26
N GLN A 67 -11.27 -0.47 -4.21
CA GLN A 67 -11.86 0.83 -4.53
C GLN A 67 -12.33 0.92 -5.99
N ALA A 68 -11.65 0.24 -6.91
CA ALA A 68 -12.06 0.11 -8.30
C ALA A 68 -13.24 -0.87 -8.53
N GLY A 69 -13.77 -1.50 -7.47
CA GLY A 69 -14.90 -2.44 -7.55
C GLY A 69 -14.50 -3.88 -7.88
N CYS A 70 -13.20 -4.21 -7.84
CA CYS A 70 -12.75 -5.59 -8.01
C CYS A 70 -13.14 -6.45 -6.81
N ARG A 71 -13.65 -7.66 -7.09
CA ARG A 71 -14.08 -8.61 -6.05
C ARG A 71 -12.91 -9.33 -5.37
N THR A 72 -11.83 -9.60 -6.10
CA THR A 72 -10.61 -10.22 -5.56
C THR A 72 -9.39 -9.65 -6.27
N THR A 73 -8.25 -9.65 -5.58
CA THR A 73 -6.94 -9.36 -6.17
C THR A 73 -6.13 -10.65 -6.22
N VAL A 74 -5.69 -11.05 -7.41
CA VAL A 74 -4.85 -12.25 -7.56
C VAL A 74 -3.37 -11.87 -7.67
N THR A 75 -2.49 -12.66 -7.04
CA THR A 75 -1.03 -12.45 -7.06
C THR A 75 -0.29 -13.78 -7.16
N PHE A 76 0.92 -13.76 -7.71
CA PHE A 76 1.84 -14.91 -7.67
C PHE A 76 2.66 -14.97 -6.36
N ASP A 77 2.64 -13.90 -5.56
CA ASP A 77 3.38 -13.85 -4.30
C ASP A 77 2.61 -14.58 -3.18
N ARG A 78 3.10 -15.76 -2.80
CA ARG A 78 2.52 -16.57 -1.71
C ARG A 78 2.60 -15.89 -0.34
N ARG A 79 3.52 -14.95 -0.14
CA ARG A 79 3.61 -14.17 1.10
C ARG A 79 2.50 -13.13 1.14
N ALA A 80 2.25 -12.43 0.04
CA ALA A 80 1.20 -11.43 -0.05
C ALA A 80 -0.18 -12.02 0.33
N VAL A 81 -0.52 -13.20 -0.17
CA VAL A 81 -1.76 -13.94 0.19
C VAL A 81 -1.85 -14.25 1.69
N LYS A 82 -0.74 -14.44 2.39
CA LYS A 82 -0.73 -14.73 3.84
C LYS A 82 -0.89 -13.48 4.69
N VAL A 83 -0.48 -12.32 4.17
CA VAL A 83 -0.42 -11.05 4.92
C VAL A 83 -1.63 -10.18 4.61
N VAL A 84 -2.13 -10.22 3.37
CA VAL A 84 -3.23 -9.39 2.88
C VAL A 84 -4.46 -10.26 2.66
N THR A 85 -5.46 -10.12 3.52
CA THR A 85 -6.69 -10.95 3.52
C THR A 85 -7.48 -10.87 2.22
N ASP A 86 -7.41 -9.76 1.50
CA ASP A 86 -8.18 -9.51 0.26
C ASP A 86 -7.43 -9.99 -1.02
N MET A 87 -6.41 -10.84 -0.86
CA MET A 87 -5.61 -11.39 -1.97
C MET A 87 -5.70 -12.93 -2.07
N ASP A 88 -5.76 -13.43 -3.30
CA ASP A 88 -5.71 -14.86 -3.65
C ASP A 88 -4.48 -15.21 -4.51
N LEU A 89 -4.09 -16.49 -4.51
CA LEU A 89 -3.01 -16.96 -5.38
C LEU A 89 -3.53 -17.17 -6.81
N LEU A 90 -2.83 -16.64 -7.80
CA LEU A 90 -3.07 -16.96 -9.20
C LEU A 90 -2.52 -18.35 -9.51
N THR A 91 -3.42 -19.33 -9.69
CA THR A 91 -3.11 -20.73 -10.03
C THR A 91 -3.23 -21.02 -11.51
#